data_AF-A0A554L1P7-F1
#
_entry.id   AF-A0A554L1P7-F1
#
_cell.length_a   1.000
_cell.length_b   1.000
_cell.length_c   1.000
_cell.angle_alpha   90.00
_cell.angle_beta   90.00
_cell.angle_gamma   90.00
#
_symmetry.space_group_name_H-M   'P 1'
#
loop_
_entity.id
_entity.type
_entity.pdbx_description
1 polymer ?
#
loop_
_entity_poly.entity_id
_entity_poly.type
_entity_poly.pdbx_seq_one_letter_code
_entity_poly.pdbx_strand_id
1 'polypeptide(L)'
;MNLYKFSVIVTPTVEDGETYYQVSVPVLPEVITCGDSLEEAVYMAQDALELVVLSRLEEGESIPSDKKPIRLEKGSILKEVLVSVVHDVHSTPVTENVRFAFA
;
A
#
# COMPACT_ATOMS: atom_id res chain seq x y z
N MET A 1 -10.59 11.34 -7.79
CA MET A 1 -10.57 10.33 -6.71
C MET A 1 -10.53 8.95 -7.34
N ASN A 2 -9.44 8.23 -7.12
CA ASN A 2 -9.23 6.88 -7.62
C ASN A 2 -9.45 5.89 -6.48
N LEU A 3 -10.07 4.75 -6.77
CA LEU A 3 -10.32 3.68 -5.81
C LEU A 3 -9.46 2.48 -6.16
N TYR A 4 -8.66 2.03 -5.20
CA TYR A 4 -7.80 0.86 -5.32
C TYR A 4 -8.27 -0.20 -4.33
N LYS A 5 -8.18 -1.47 -4.74
CA LYS A 5 -8.50 -2.62 -3.90
C LYS A 5 -7.27 -3.48 -3.75
N PHE A 6 -6.96 -3.87 -2.52
CA PHE A 6 -5.85 -4.76 -2.22
C PHE A 6 -6.30 -5.90 -1.32
N SER A 7 -5.84 -7.10 -1.66
CA SER A 7 -5.93 -8.28 -0.82
C SER A 7 -4.81 -8.23 0.21
N VAL A 8 -5.16 -8.16 1.49
CA VAL A 8 -4.20 -8.14 2.61
C VAL A 8 -4.32 -9.44 3.40
N ILE A 9 -3.18 -9.96 3.83
CA ILE A 9 -3.09 -11.18 4.64
C ILE A 9 -2.80 -10.76 6.06
N VAL A 10 -3.71 -11.07 6.98
CA VAL A 10 -3.51 -10.91 8.41
C VAL A 10 -3.08 -12.23 9.01
N THR A 11 -1.94 -12.28 9.67
CA THR A 11 -1.42 -13.47 10.36
C THR A 11 -1.39 -13.19 11.86
N PRO A 12 -2.09 -13.99 12.69
CA PRO A 12 -1.95 -13.91 14.13
C PRO A 12 -0.56 -14.41 14.55
N THR A 13 0.13 -13.61 15.35
CA THR A 13 1.48 -13.89 15.86
C THR A 13 1.46 -13.85 17.38
N VAL A 14 2.26 -14.71 18.00
CA VAL A 14 2.43 -14.74 19.46
C VAL A 14 3.89 -14.55 19.78
N GLU A 15 4.20 -13.53 20.57
CA GLU A 15 5.54 -13.19 21.02
C GLU A 15 5.48 -12.83 22.51
N ASP A 16 6.39 -13.37 23.31
CA ASP A 16 6.43 -13.15 24.77
C ASP A 16 5.11 -13.38 25.54
N GLY A 17 4.22 -14.21 24.97
CA GLY A 17 2.91 -14.54 25.56
C GLY A 17 1.80 -13.57 25.19
N GLU A 18 2.09 -12.53 24.41
CA GLU A 18 1.11 -11.58 23.87
C GLU A 18 0.77 -11.93 22.42
N THR A 19 -0.49 -11.73 22.03
CA THR A 19 -0.95 -11.98 20.66
C THR A 19 -1.13 -10.65 19.96
N TYR A 20 -0.53 -10.52 18.78
CA TYR A 20 -0.73 -9.40 17.87
C TYR A 20 -0.98 -9.92 16.46
N TYR A 21 -1.32 -9.02 15.55
CA TYR A 21 -1.67 -9.35 14.18
C TYR A 21 -0.71 -8.65 13.23
N GLN A 22 0.05 -9.43 12.46
CA GLN A 22 0.89 -8.91 11.39
C GLN A 22 0.10 -8.87 10.09
N VAL A 23 0.28 -7.82 9.30
CA VAL A 23 -0.33 -7.67 7.97
C VAL A 23 0.74 -7.58 6.89
N SER A 24 0.48 -8.27 5.78
CA SER A 24 1.28 -8.19 4.56
C SER A 24 0.39 -8.08 3.33
N VAL A 25 0.90 -7.47 2.27
CA VAL A 25 0.18 -7.27 1.01
C VAL A 25 0.93 -7.96 -0.13
N PRO A 26 0.41 -9.05 -0.72
CA PRO A 26 1.16 -9.84 -1.72
C PRO A 26 1.63 -9.07 -2.95
N VAL A 27 0.89 -8.03 -3.35
CA VAL A 27 1.22 -7.18 -4.51
C VAL A 27 2.12 -6.00 -4.17
N LEU A 28 2.21 -5.64 -2.90
CA LEU A 28 3.04 -4.56 -2.38
C LEU A 28 3.82 -5.09 -1.17
N PRO A 29 4.84 -5.95 -1.39
CA PRO A 29 5.59 -6.59 -0.31
C PRO A 29 6.31 -5.60 0.62
N GLU A 30 6.51 -4.36 0.17
CA GLU A 30 7.00 -3.25 0.98
C GLU A 30 6.02 -2.80 2.07
N VAL A 31 4.73 -3.13 1.94
CA VAL A 31 3.70 -2.85 2.95
C VAL A 31 3.64 -3.99 3.95
N ILE A 32 4.28 -3.76 5.10
CA ILE A 32 4.26 -4.63 6.27
C ILE A 32 3.87 -3.79 7.48
N THR A 33 2.81 -4.18 8.18
CA THR A 33 2.30 -3.48 9.37
C THR A 33 1.86 -4.48 10.44
N CYS A 34 1.52 -4.00 11.63
CA CYS A 34 0.95 -4.81 12.69
C CYS A 34 0.00 -4.00 13.57
N GLY A 35 -0.75 -4.70 14.42
CA GLY A 35 -1.57 -4.10 15.48
C GLY A 35 -1.92 -5.14 16.54
N ASP A 36 -2.32 -4.67 17.73
CA ASP A 36 -2.63 -5.54 18.87
C ASP A 36 -4.00 -6.23 18.70
N SER A 37 -4.84 -5.67 17.83
CA SER A 37 -6.12 -6.24 17.40
C SER A 37 -6.19 -6.41 15.88
N LEU A 38 -7.11 -7.27 15.43
CA LEU A 38 -7.39 -7.46 14.01
C LEU A 38 -7.82 -6.14 13.35
N GLU A 39 -8.69 -5.39 14.01
CA GLU A 39 -9.19 -4.09 13.53
C GLU A 39 -8.07 -3.07 13.40
N GLU A 40 -7.21 -2.95 14.41
CA GLU A 40 -6.07 -2.06 14.40
C GLU A 40 -5.07 -2.43 13.30
N ALA A 41 -4.72 -3.71 13.18
CA ALA A 41 -3.78 -4.17 12.16
C ALA A 41 -4.29 -3.88 10.74
N VAL A 42 -5.60 -4.05 10.50
CA VAL A 42 -6.22 -3.68 9.21
C VAL A 42 -6.24 -2.17 9.00
N TYR A 43 -6.49 -1.38 10.04
CA TYR A 43 -6.42 0.08 9.99
C TYR A 43 -5.01 0.56 9.63
N MET A 44 -3.98 0.03 10.28
CA MET A 44 -2.58 0.33 9.99
C MET A 44 -2.20 -0.05 8.56
N ALA A 45 -2.70 -1.19 8.07
CA ALA A 45 -2.49 -1.59 6.68
C ALA A 45 -3.18 -0.66 5.67
N GLN A 46 -4.37 -0.16 5.98
CA GLN A 46 -5.07 0.81 5.14
C GLN A 46 -4.27 2.12 5.03
N ASP A 47 -3.82 2.67 6.16
CA ASP A 47 -3.02 3.91 6.20
C ASP A 47 -1.71 3.77 5.41
N ALA A 48 -0.99 2.65 5.60
CA ALA A 48 0.22 2.36 4.85
C ALA A 48 -0.03 2.19 3.33
N LEU A 49 -1.15 1.58 2.94
CA LEU A 49 -1.53 1.46 1.53
C LEU A 49 -1.87 2.82 0.90
N GLU A 50 -2.56 3.70 1.63
CA GLU A 50 -2.84 5.07 1.20
C GLU A 50 -1.54 5.83 0.92
N LEU A 51 -0.57 5.73 1.83
CA LEU A 51 0.75 6.34 1.67
C LEU A 51 1.51 5.80 0.44
N VAL A 52 1.58 4.47 0.28
CA VAL A 52 2.30 3.86 -0.85
C VAL A 52 1.65 4.19 -2.18
N VAL A 53 0.31 4.17 -2.27
CA VAL A 53 -0.40 4.56 -3.49
C VAL A 53 -0.13 6.02 -3.83
N LEU A 54 -0.21 6.92 -2.85
CA LEU A 54 0.08 8.34 -3.08
C LEU A 54 1.51 8.56 -3.57
N SER A 55 2.50 7.96 -2.89
CA SER A 55 3.92 8.06 -3.27
C SER A 55 4.17 7.58 -4.69
N ARG A 56 3.61 6.43 -5.06
CA ARG A 56 3.74 5.88 -6.43
C ARG A 56 3.11 6.81 -7.46
N LEU A 57 1.96 7.41 -7.17
CA LEU A 57 1.32 8.38 -8.08
C LEU A 57 2.18 9.65 -8.25
N GLU A 58 2.76 10.17 -7.17
CA GLU A 58 3.66 11.34 -7.19
C GLU A 58 4.94 11.09 -7.99
N GLU A 59 5.48 9.86 -7.92
CA GLU A 59 6.67 9.45 -8.66
C GLU A 59 6.36 9.02 -10.11
N GLY A 60 5.09 9.00 -10.51
CA GLY A 60 4.66 8.56 -11.84
C GLY A 60 4.77 7.05 -12.04
N GLU A 61 4.82 6.26 -10.97
CA GLU A 61 4.86 4.81 -10.98
C GLU A 61 3.46 4.20 -11.18
N SER A 62 3.42 3.01 -11.79
CA SER A 62 2.18 2.25 -11.91
C SER A 62 1.75 1.63 -10.59
N ILE A 63 0.47 1.73 -10.25
CA ILE A 63 -0.11 0.96 -9.14
C ILE A 63 -0.36 -0.48 -9.59
N PRO A 64 0.18 -1.50 -8.91
CA PRO A 64 -0.04 -2.90 -9.28
C PRO A 64 -1.51 -3.30 -9.08
N SER A 65 -2.02 -4.14 -9.98
CA SER A 65 -3.35 -4.75 -9.82
C SER A 65 -3.36 -5.76 -8.69
N ASP A 66 -4.48 -5.86 -7.96
CA ASP A 66 -4.66 -6.83 -6.87
C ASP A 66 -4.33 -8.28 -7.28
N LYS A 67 -3.74 -9.03 -6.35
CA LYS A 67 -3.39 -10.45 -6.52
C LYS A 67 -3.70 -11.19 -5.24
N LYS A 68 -4.72 -12.05 -5.30
CA LYS A 68 -5.03 -12.98 -4.22
C LYS A 68 -3.90 -14.01 -4.07
N PRO A 69 -3.50 -14.34 -2.84
CA PRO A 69 -2.55 -15.42 -2.61
C PRO A 69 -3.18 -16.77 -3.01
N ILE A 70 -2.36 -17.67 -3.57
CA ILE A 70 -2.80 -19.02 -3.96
C ILE A 70 -3.03 -19.89 -2.70
N ARG A 71 -2.25 -19.63 -1.65
CA ARG A 71 -2.30 -20.35 -0.38
C ARG A 71 -2.10 -19.38 0.78
N LEU A 72 -2.83 -19.61 1.85
CA LEU A 72 -2.67 -18.91 3.12
C LEU A 72 -1.99 -19.83 4.14
N GLU A 73 -1.24 -19.24 5.05
CA GLU A 73 -0.74 -19.95 6.22
C GLU A 73 -1.91 -20.31 7.16
N LYS A 74 -1.69 -21.32 8.00
CA LYS A 74 -2.74 -21.82 8.89
C LYS A 74 -3.06 -20.75 9.94
N GLY A 75 -4.31 -20.30 9.98
CA GLY A 75 -4.77 -19.27 10.91
C GLY A 75 -4.72 -17.85 10.36
N SER A 76 -4.12 -17.65 9.19
CA SER A 76 -4.15 -16.35 8.51
C SER A 76 -5.52 -16.07 7.89
N ILE A 77 -5.87 -14.79 7.85
CA ILE A 77 -7.15 -14.27 7.36
C ILE A 77 -6.88 -13.39 6.14
N LEU A 78 -7.58 -13.64 5.04
CA LEU A 78 -7.58 -12.74 3.88
C LEU A 78 -8.65 -11.67 4.07
N LYS A 79 -8.26 -10.40 3.94
CA LYS A 79 -9.17 -9.25 3.95
C LYS A 79 -9.00 -8.47 2.65
N GLU A 80 -10.10 -7.89 2.17
CA GLU A 80 -10.05 -6.93 1.06
C GLU A 80 -10.10 -5.52 1.67
N VAL A 81 -9.10 -4.69 1.37
CA VAL A 81 -9.00 -3.30 1.82
C VAL A 81 -9.18 -2.39 0.61
N LEU A 82 -10.03 -1.38 0.77
CA LEU A 82 -10.30 -0.35 -0.23
C LEU A 82 -9.61 0.95 0.18
N VAL A 83 -8.92 1.55 -0.76
CA VAL A 83 -8.14 2.77 -0.57
C VAL A 83 -8.55 3.80 -1.60
N SER A 84 -8.96 4.98 -1.13
CA SER A 84 -9.34 6.10 -2.00
C SER A 84 -8.30 7.21 -1.92
N VAL A 85 -7.66 7.53 -3.04
CA VAL A 85 -6.67 8.60 -3.12
C VAL A 85 -7.15 9.69 -4.08
N VAL A 86 -7.00 10.95 -3.64
CA VAL A 86 -7.13 12.14 -4.48
C VAL A 86 -5.73 12.62 -4.79
N HIS A 87 -5.32 12.51 -6.05
CA HIS A 87 -4.03 12.99 -6.52
C HIS A 87 -4.26 13.97 -7.67
N ASP A 88 -3.89 15.24 -7.46
CA ASP A 88 -3.99 16.30 -8.46
C ASP A 88 -2.71 16.33 -9.30
N VAL A 89 -2.84 15.96 -10.57
CA VAL A 89 -1.72 15.98 -11.52
C VAL A 89 -1.44 17.43 -11.92
N HIS A 90 -0.44 18.05 -11.30
CA HIS A 90 0.08 19.34 -11.73
C HIS A 90 1.20 19.14 -12.75
N SER A 91 0.91 19.36 -14.04
CA SER A 91 1.96 19.50 -15.04
C SER A 91 2.55 20.92 -14.98
N THR A 92 3.80 21.05 -14.55
CA THR A 92 4.59 22.23 -14.95
C THR A 92 4.94 22.06 -16.42
N PRO A 93 4.57 23.00 -17.30
CA PRO A 93 5.06 22.95 -18.68
C PRO A 93 6.59 22.96 -18.64
N VAL A 94 7.21 21.99 -19.31
CA VAL A 94 8.64 22.03 -19.59
C VAL A 94 8.87 23.33 -20.33
N THR A 95 9.51 24.31 -19.69
CA THR A 95 9.86 25.56 -20.35
C THR A 95 10.74 25.24 -21.55
N GLU A 96 10.21 25.44 -22.76
CA GLU A 96 11.00 25.50 -23.99
C GLU A 96 12.04 26.61 -23.81
N ASN A 97 13.28 26.27 -23.42
CA ASN A 97 14.52 26.97 -23.79
C ASN A 97 15.75 26.37 -23.08
N VAL A 98 16.13 25.15 -23.43
CA VAL A 98 17.50 24.63 -23.15
C VAL A 98 18.45 24.88 -24.34
N ARG A 99 18.22 25.97 -25.09
CA ARG A 99 19.09 26.35 -26.23
C ARG A 99 20.26 27.27 -25.88
N PHE A 100 20.44 27.66 -24.62
CA PHE A 100 21.46 28.66 -24.24
C PHE A 100 22.36 28.28 -23.04
N ALA A 101 22.36 27.02 -22.59
CA ALA A 101 23.19 26.60 -21.44
C ALA A 101 24.65 26.24 -21.79
N PHE A 102 25.03 26.28 -23.07
CA PHE A 102 26.41 26.06 -23.51
C PHE A 102 26.77 27.04 -24.63
N ALA A 103 27.12 28.27 -24.26
CA ALA A 103 27.78 29.24 -25.13
C ALA A 103 28.96 29.87 -24.36
#